data_AF-A0AA36NEB0-F1
#
_entry.id   AF-A0AA36NEB0-F1
#
_cell.length_a   1.000
_cell.length_b   1.000
_cell.length_c   1.000
_cell.angle_alpha   90.00
_cell.angle_beta   90.00
_cell.angle_gamma   90.00
#
_symmetry.space_group_name_H-M   'P 1'
#
loop_
_entity.id
_entity.type
_entity.pdbx_description
1 polymer ?
#
loop_
_entity_poly.entity_id
_entity_poly.type
_entity_poly.pdbx_seq_one_letter_code
_entity_poly.pdbx_strand_id
1 'polypeptide(L)'
;MCPSDNTDPGFEVNYTEPSCAAGYTGHARFICEASSTGCEAISMLDGCNEAQPCAAPSFPRCAHVDSSQCGQLEPTEDCNLTCVSPFVGEATIASCPFDNQNTSSWPVHQMPRCVRPSCPEQIPPGYQKTLQGWRCARGYAGEVRQSCHAAEDCCESFLRLEGCRPVVGCKLPEHDACELDFSDCMNISSGEECEVRCRAPFTQLRGGGWAQCAAENTELGKLLDWESPSCQILACERPAEPPAGYVYNGLAEECATLAARWAAVSAGWSHIAHLG
;
A
#
# COMPACT_ATOMS: atom_id res chain seq x y z
N MET A 1 4.44 -58.95 -57.42
CA MET A 1 2.99 -59.19 -57.23
C MET A 1 2.39 -57.86 -56.84
N CYS A 2 1.35 -57.41 -57.56
CA CYS A 2 0.65 -56.17 -57.21
C CYS A 2 -0.17 -56.41 -55.93
N PRO A 3 -0.24 -55.45 -55.01
CA PRO A 3 -1.21 -55.52 -53.92
C PRO A 3 -2.61 -55.62 -54.53
N SER A 4 -3.42 -56.54 -54.03
CA SER A 4 -4.84 -56.65 -54.40
C SER A 4 -5.55 -55.31 -54.16
N ASP A 5 -6.44 -54.91 -55.08
CA ASP A 5 -7.19 -53.63 -55.17
C ASP A 5 -7.98 -53.15 -53.92
N ASN A 6 -7.80 -53.76 -52.74
CA ASN A 6 -8.24 -53.20 -51.46
C ASN A 6 -7.17 -52.24 -50.93
N THR A 7 -7.12 -51.04 -51.50
CA THR A 7 -6.39 -49.94 -50.88
C THR A 7 -7.08 -49.56 -49.57
N ASP A 8 -6.37 -49.75 -48.46
CA ASP A 8 -6.75 -49.23 -47.15
C ASP A 8 -7.11 -47.73 -47.28
N PRO A 9 -8.25 -47.26 -46.74
CA PRO A 9 -8.71 -45.88 -46.89
C PRO A 9 -7.69 -44.84 -46.40
N GLY A 10 -6.68 -45.24 -45.62
CA GLY A 10 -5.64 -44.35 -45.12
C GLY A 10 -4.50 -43.99 -46.08
N PHE A 11 -4.45 -44.55 -47.30
CA PHE A 11 -3.31 -44.38 -48.20
C PHE A 11 -3.69 -43.97 -49.62
N GLU A 12 -2.94 -43.03 -50.18
CA GLU A 12 -2.91 -42.73 -51.61
C GLU A 12 -1.74 -43.47 -52.25
N VAL A 13 -2.04 -44.42 -53.14
CA VAL A 13 -1.03 -45.28 -53.74
C VAL A 13 -0.37 -44.59 -54.93
N ASN A 14 0.80 -44.02 -54.70
CA ASN A 14 1.77 -43.74 -55.75
C ASN A 14 2.86 -44.84 -55.73
N TYR A 15 3.14 -45.45 -56.88
CA TYR A 15 3.99 -46.64 -57.00
C TYR A 15 5.45 -46.42 -56.58
N THR A 16 5.89 -45.17 -56.44
CA THR A 16 7.26 -44.83 -56.05
C THR A 16 7.39 -44.40 -54.59
N GLU A 17 6.38 -43.74 -54.02
CA GLU A 17 6.38 -43.24 -52.64
C GLU A 17 4.93 -43.24 -52.12
N PRO A 18 4.56 -44.11 -51.17
CA PRO A 18 3.21 -44.07 -50.62
C PRO A 18 3.02 -42.77 -49.83
N SER A 19 1.82 -42.20 -49.86
CA SER A 19 1.43 -41.06 -49.04
C SER A 19 0.15 -41.37 -48.27
N CYS A 20 -0.04 -40.72 -47.12
CA CYS A 20 -1.30 -40.84 -46.41
C CYS A 20 -2.41 -40.13 -47.19
N ALA A 21 -3.60 -40.74 -47.21
CA ALA A 21 -4.78 -40.13 -47.79
C ALA A 21 -5.25 -38.91 -46.98
N ALA A 22 -6.08 -38.05 -47.58
CA ALA A 22 -6.67 -36.92 -46.87
C ALA A 22 -7.38 -37.37 -45.57
N GLY A 23 -7.06 -36.73 -44.45
CA GLY A 23 -7.56 -37.09 -43.11
C GLY A 23 -6.69 -38.11 -42.37
N TYR A 24 -5.61 -38.63 -42.98
CA TYR A 24 -4.64 -39.51 -42.35
C TYR A 24 -3.27 -38.85 -42.28
N THR A 25 -2.52 -39.15 -41.23
CA THR A 25 -1.21 -38.57 -40.97
C THR A 25 -0.18 -39.62 -40.59
N GLY A 26 1.09 -39.25 -40.70
CA GLY A 26 2.22 -40.09 -40.34
C GLY A 26 3.14 -40.33 -41.51
N HIS A 27 3.97 -41.36 -41.40
CA HIS A 27 4.92 -41.73 -42.45
C HIS A 27 4.46 -43.05 -43.06
N ALA A 28 3.79 -42.93 -44.21
CA ALA A 28 3.41 -44.07 -45.01
C ALA A 28 4.65 -44.91 -45.34
N ARG A 29 4.62 -46.19 -44.98
CA ARG A 29 5.69 -47.15 -45.21
C ARG A 29 5.15 -48.41 -45.84
N PHE A 30 5.90 -48.94 -46.80
CA PHE A 30 5.71 -50.31 -47.27
C PHE A 30 6.47 -51.25 -46.36
N ILE A 31 5.75 -52.18 -45.74
CA ILE A 31 6.32 -53.27 -44.97
C ILE A 31 6.15 -54.56 -45.78
N CYS A 32 7.22 -55.32 -45.92
CA CYS A 32 7.20 -56.66 -46.53
C CYS A 32 7.52 -57.68 -45.44
N GLU A 33 6.52 -58.47 -45.03
CA GLU A 33 6.68 -59.54 -44.04
C GLU A 33 6.41 -60.91 -44.67
N ALA A 34 7.12 -61.93 -44.21
CA ALA A 34 6.88 -63.30 -44.66
C ALA A 34 5.63 -63.87 -43.99
N SER A 35 4.72 -64.41 -44.79
CA SER A 35 3.52 -65.10 -44.32
C SER A 35 3.88 -66.25 -43.38
N SER A 36 3.30 -66.25 -42.18
CA SER A 36 3.56 -67.23 -41.12
C SER A 36 3.13 -68.66 -41.50
N THR A 37 2.25 -68.81 -42.48
CA THR A 37 1.71 -70.11 -42.91
C THR A 37 2.22 -70.59 -44.28
N GLY A 38 2.97 -69.77 -45.03
CA GLY A 38 3.29 -70.09 -46.44
C GLY A 38 4.63 -69.62 -46.99
N CYS A 39 5.47 -68.90 -46.23
CA CYS A 39 6.73 -68.30 -46.72
C CYS A 39 6.56 -67.39 -47.95
N GLU A 40 5.33 -66.93 -48.22
CA GLU A 40 5.05 -65.94 -49.26
C GLU A 40 5.29 -64.53 -48.72
N ALA A 41 5.84 -63.63 -49.53
CA ALA A 41 6.01 -62.23 -49.13
C ALA A 41 4.64 -61.52 -49.18
N ILE A 42 4.18 -61.03 -48.04
CA ILE A 42 2.99 -60.18 -47.92
C ILE A 42 3.47 -58.74 -47.79
N SER A 43 3.00 -57.87 -48.68
CA SER A 43 3.20 -56.43 -48.59
C SER A 43 2.02 -55.79 -47.87
N MET A 44 2.27 -54.97 -46.86
CA MET A 44 1.28 -54.14 -46.20
C MET A 44 1.73 -52.68 -46.14
N LEU A 45 0.77 -51.78 -46.26
CA LEU A 45 0.97 -50.36 -46.00
C LEU A 45 0.72 -50.10 -44.52
N ASP A 46 1.60 -49.34 -43.90
CA ASP A 46 1.53 -48.99 -42.49
C ASP A 46 2.01 -47.55 -42.28
N GLY A 47 1.78 -47.01 -41.09
CA GLY A 47 2.29 -45.71 -40.67
C GLY A 47 1.41 -44.50 -41.01
N CYS A 48 0.24 -44.71 -41.63
CA CYS A 48 -0.81 -43.71 -41.73
C CYS A 48 -1.90 -43.99 -40.69
N ASN A 49 -2.13 -43.01 -39.81
CA ASN A 49 -3.16 -43.07 -38.78
C ASN A 49 -4.18 -41.96 -39.03
N GLU A 50 -5.46 -42.25 -38.78
CA GLU A 50 -6.53 -41.26 -38.88
C GLU A 50 -6.25 -40.10 -37.92
N ALA A 51 -6.19 -38.89 -38.47
CA ALA A 51 -5.98 -37.68 -37.71
C ALA A 51 -7.18 -37.46 -36.77
N GLN A 52 -6.91 -37.21 -35.50
CA GLN A 52 -7.91 -37.05 -34.46
C GLN A 52 -8.10 -35.58 -34.12
N PRO A 53 -9.33 -35.14 -33.85
CA PRO A 53 -9.58 -33.78 -33.42
C PRO A 53 -8.97 -33.52 -32.03
N CYS A 54 -8.65 -32.26 -31.76
CA CYS A 54 -8.14 -31.84 -30.46
C CYS A 54 -9.28 -31.70 -29.44
N ALA A 55 -8.99 -32.02 -28.18
CA ALA A 55 -9.87 -31.72 -27.06
C ALA A 55 -9.90 -30.22 -26.77
N ALA A 56 -11.05 -29.74 -26.30
CA ALA A 56 -11.20 -28.35 -25.86
C ALA A 56 -10.22 -28.04 -24.71
N PRO A 57 -9.46 -26.93 -24.81
CA PRO A 57 -8.50 -26.56 -23.78
C PRO A 57 -9.21 -26.10 -22.49
N SER A 58 -8.69 -26.50 -21.34
CA SER A 58 -9.22 -26.11 -20.02
C SER A 58 -8.21 -25.25 -19.27
N PHE A 59 -8.55 -23.98 -19.07
CA PHE A 59 -7.67 -23.05 -18.37
C PHE A 59 -7.98 -22.94 -16.88
N PRO A 60 -6.98 -22.62 -16.03
CA PRO A 60 -7.25 -22.20 -14.66
C PRO A 60 -8.21 -21.01 -14.65
N ARG A 61 -9.12 -20.94 -13.67
CA ARG A 61 -10.10 -19.84 -13.54
C ARG A 61 -9.46 -18.45 -13.62
N CYS A 62 -8.23 -18.34 -13.13
CA CYS A 62 -7.46 -17.10 -13.01
C CYS A 62 -6.80 -16.65 -14.32
N ALA A 63 -6.84 -17.46 -15.37
CA ALA A 63 -6.32 -17.09 -16.68
C ALA A 63 -7.24 -16.08 -17.39
N HIS A 64 -8.53 -16.04 -17.00
CA HIS A 64 -9.54 -15.16 -17.59
C HIS A 64 -9.64 -15.29 -19.12
N VAL A 65 -9.42 -16.49 -19.62
CA VAL A 65 -9.47 -16.82 -21.05
C VAL A 65 -10.78 -17.51 -21.37
N ASP A 66 -11.48 -16.99 -22.37
CA ASP A 66 -12.64 -17.60 -22.99
C ASP A 66 -12.18 -18.51 -24.13
N SER A 67 -12.39 -19.80 -23.94
CA SER A 67 -12.12 -20.86 -24.92
C SER A 67 -13.39 -21.46 -25.51
N SER A 68 -14.54 -20.80 -25.36
CA SER A 68 -15.82 -21.31 -25.86
C SER A 68 -15.84 -21.55 -27.37
N GLN A 69 -14.98 -20.86 -28.14
CA GLN A 69 -14.80 -21.08 -29.58
C GLN A 69 -13.91 -22.28 -29.91
N CYS A 70 -13.16 -22.78 -28.94
CA CYS A 70 -12.20 -23.88 -29.09
C CYS A 70 -12.82 -25.20 -28.66
N GLY A 71 -13.95 -25.55 -29.29
CA GLY A 71 -14.58 -26.85 -29.10
C GLY A 71 -13.71 -28.01 -29.58
N GLN A 72 -14.34 -29.11 -29.98
CA GLN A 72 -13.62 -30.18 -30.66
C GLN A 72 -13.14 -29.64 -32.02
N LEU A 73 -11.84 -29.35 -32.13
CA LEU A 73 -11.22 -28.77 -33.34
C LEU A 73 -10.71 -29.88 -34.23
N GLU A 74 -11.09 -29.88 -35.50
CA GLU A 74 -10.53 -30.81 -36.47
C GLU A 74 -9.04 -30.50 -36.71
N PRO A 75 -8.25 -31.47 -37.19
CA PRO A 75 -6.85 -31.23 -37.56
C PRO A 75 -6.73 -30.04 -38.53
N THR A 76 -5.76 -29.16 -38.29
CA THR A 76 -5.55 -27.86 -38.98
C THR A 76 -6.54 -26.74 -38.67
N GLU A 77 -7.60 -27.00 -37.90
CA GLU A 77 -8.51 -25.93 -37.48
C GLU A 77 -7.91 -25.06 -36.37
N ASP A 78 -8.33 -23.79 -36.40
CA ASP A 78 -7.91 -22.75 -35.49
C ASP A 78 -9.12 -22.14 -34.77
N CYS A 79 -8.92 -21.71 -33.53
CA CYS A 79 -9.90 -20.93 -32.77
C CYS A 79 -9.23 -19.72 -32.08
N ASN A 80 -10.04 -18.71 -31.78
CA ASN A 80 -9.58 -17.56 -31.01
C ASN A 80 -9.74 -17.82 -29.50
N LEU A 81 -8.67 -17.55 -28.77
CA LEU A 81 -8.68 -17.40 -27.32
C LEU A 81 -8.82 -15.92 -26.99
N THR A 82 -9.94 -15.54 -26.39
CA THR A 82 -10.22 -14.15 -26.01
C THR A 82 -10.24 -14.00 -24.50
N CYS A 83 -10.24 -12.76 -24.00
CA CYS A 83 -10.37 -12.52 -22.56
C CYS A 83 -11.84 -12.50 -22.15
N VAL A 84 -12.17 -13.15 -21.03
CA VAL A 84 -13.51 -13.10 -20.43
C VAL A 84 -13.77 -11.69 -19.91
N SER A 85 -14.94 -11.12 -20.20
CA SER A 85 -15.35 -9.83 -19.63
C SER A 85 -15.32 -9.86 -18.09
N PRO A 86 -14.76 -8.87 -17.38
CA PRO A 86 -14.35 -7.54 -17.86
C PRO A 86 -12.86 -7.39 -18.23
N PHE A 87 -12.14 -8.50 -18.41
CA PHE A 87 -10.74 -8.47 -18.78
C PHE A 87 -10.58 -8.11 -20.26
N VAL A 88 -9.54 -7.37 -20.57
CA VAL A 88 -9.18 -6.97 -21.94
C VAL A 88 -7.77 -7.47 -22.23
N GLY A 89 -7.53 -7.83 -23.47
CA GLY A 89 -6.25 -8.35 -23.93
C GLY A 89 -6.31 -8.60 -25.43
N GLU A 90 -5.14 -8.76 -26.03
CA GLU A 90 -5.04 -9.20 -27.42
C GLU A 90 -5.46 -10.67 -27.50
N ALA A 91 -6.36 -10.97 -28.43
CA ALA A 91 -6.76 -12.35 -28.69
C ALA A 91 -5.59 -13.12 -29.30
N THR A 92 -5.43 -14.37 -28.90
CA THR A 92 -4.43 -15.28 -29.47
C THR A 92 -5.12 -16.45 -30.17
N ILE A 93 -4.36 -17.18 -30.97
CA ILE A 93 -4.85 -18.32 -31.74
C ILE A 93 -4.42 -19.62 -31.06
N ALA A 94 -5.32 -20.59 -31.04
CA ALA A 94 -5.02 -21.98 -30.73
C ALA A 94 -5.30 -22.85 -31.97
N SER A 95 -4.36 -23.71 -32.32
CA SER A 95 -4.34 -24.49 -33.56
C SER A 95 -4.23 -25.97 -33.26
N CYS A 96 -5.08 -26.80 -33.86
CA CYS A 96 -4.95 -28.25 -33.76
C CYS A 96 -3.89 -28.76 -34.77
N PRO A 97 -2.82 -29.44 -34.34
CA PRO A 97 -1.82 -29.97 -35.25
C PRO A 97 -2.44 -30.90 -36.31
N PHE A 98 -1.96 -30.81 -37.54
CA PHE A 98 -2.48 -31.63 -38.64
C PHE A 98 -2.28 -33.13 -38.38
N ASP A 99 -1.23 -33.50 -37.64
CA ASP A 99 -0.80 -34.87 -37.32
C ASP A 99 -1.20 -35.33 -35.92
N ASN A 100 -2.21 -34.70 -35.32
CA ASN A 100 -2.69 -35.13 -34.01
C ASN A 100 -3.31 -36.54 -34.10
N GLN A 101 -2.78 -37.48 -33.33
CA GLN A 101 -3.30 -38.86 -33.23
C GLN A 101 -3.99 -39.14 -31.88
N ASN A 102 -4.11 -38.13 -31.02
CA ASN A 102 -4.63 -38.28 -29.67
C ASN A 102 -5.78 -37.31 -29.42
N THR A 103 -6.99 -37.86 -29.21
CA THR A 103 -8.21 -37.11 -28.94
C THR A 103 -8.18 -36.32 -27.63
N SER A 104 -7.23 -36.61 -26.74
CA SER A 104 -7.03 -35.88 -25.48
C SER A 104 -5.99 -34.75 -25.59
N SER A 105 -5.31 -34.61 -26.73
CA SER A 105 -4.37 -33.51 -26.97
C SER A 105 -5.11 -32.18 -27.02
N TRP A 106 -4.56 -31.16 -26.39
CA TRP A 106 -5.03 -29.78 -26.54
C TRP A 106 -4.42 -29.14 -27.79
N PRO A 107 -5.12 -28.17 -28.40
CA PRO A 107 -4.52 -27.38 -29.47
C PRO A 107 -3.26 -26.64 -28.96
N VAL A 108 -2.29 -26.48 -29.85
CA VAL A 108 -1.09 -25.69 -29.59
C VAL A 108 -1.52 -24.22 -29.56
N HIS A 109 -1.16 -23.48 -28.51
CA HIS A 109 -1.66 -22.14 -28.30
C HIS A 109 -0.64 -21.24 -27.62
N GLN A 110 -0.80 -19.93 -27.83
CA GLN A 110 -0.17 -18.90 -27.01
C GLN A 110 -1.19 -18.34 -26.01
N MET A 111 -0.84 -18.24 -24.74
CA MET A 111 -1.75 -17.69 -23.73
C MET A 111 -1.97 -16.18 -23.96
N PRO A 112 -3.22 -15.69 -24.10
CA PRO A 112 -3.46 -14.26 -24.21
C PRO A 112 -3.18 -13.58 -22.86
N ARG A 113 -2.72 -12.33 -22.91
CA ARG A 113 -2.47 -11.52 -21.70
C ARG A 113 -3.73 -10.76 -21.32
N CYS A 114 -4.56 -11.39 -20.50
CA CYS A 114 -5.79 -10.78 -20.01
C CYS A 114 -5.52 -9.90 -18.79
N VAL A 115 -5.76 -8.59 -18.94
CA VAL A 115 -5.62 -7.60 -17.89
C VAL A 115 -6.96 -6.91 -17.65
N ARG A 116 -7.28 -6.60 -16.39
CA ARG A 116 -8.48 -5.81 -16.10
C ARG A 116 -8.12 -4.32 -16.22
N PRO A 117 -8.77 -3.54 -17.10
CA PRO A 117 -8.35 -2.17 -17.39
C PRO A 117 -8.63 -1.20 -16.23
N SER A 118 -9.59 -1.53 -15.37
CA SER A 118 -9.90 -0.75 -14.17
C SER A 118 -10.30 -1.65 -13.00
N CYS A 119 -9.76 -1.33 -11.82
CA CYS A 119 -10.19 -1.93 -10.57
C CYS A 119 -11.60 -1.39 -10.21
N PRO A 120 -12.52 -2.24 -9.73
CA PRO A 120 -13.85 -1.81 -9.32
C PRO A 120 -13.74 -0.75 -8.21
N GLU A 121 -14.48 0.35 -8.39
CA GLU A 121 -14.40 1.54 -7.54
C GLU A 121 -15.24 1.38 -6.28
N GLN A 122 -14.73 0.66 -5.29
CA GLN A 122 -15.12 0.93 -3.91
C GLN A 122 -14.20 2.03 -3.38
N ILE A 123 -14.76 3.19 -3.05
CA ILE A 123 -14.01 4.33 -2.51
C ILE A 123 -13.93 4.17 -0.98
N PRO A 124 -12.76 3.84 -0.40
CA PRO A 124 -12.64 3.74 1.04
C PRO A 124 -12.79 5.11 1.71
N PRO A 125 -13.16 5.16 3.01
CA PRO A 125 -13.12 6.38 3.79
C PRO A 125 -11.75 7.04 3.73
N GLY A 126 -11.72 8.38 3.68
CA GLY A 126 -10.50 9.16 3.64
C GLY A 126 -9.95 9.46 2.24
N TYR A 127 -10.60 8.98 1.18
CA TYR A 127 -10.20 9.23 -0.20
C TYR A 127 -11.31 9.91 -1.01
N GLN A 128 -10.92 10.73 -1.98
CA GLN A 128 -11.82 11.36 -2.95
C GLN A 128 -11.22 11.28 -4.35
N LYS A 129 -12.02 10.83 -5.32
CA LYS A 129 -11.65 10.82 -6.73
C LYS A 129 -11.87 12.21 -7.34
N THR A 130 -10.90 12.72 -8.09
CA THR A 130 -10.96 13.99 -8.83
C THR A 130 -10.62 13.78 -10.29
N LEU A 131 -10.74 14.82 -11.12
CA LEU A 131 -10.31 14.79 -12.53
C LEU A 131 -8.80 14.53 -12.68
N GLN A 132 -7.99 14.83 -11.66
CA GLN A 132 -6.53 14.69 -11.67
C GLN A 132 -6.05 13.39 -11.02
N GLY A 133 -6.96 12.54 -10.53
CA GLY A 133 -6.64 11.32 -9.79
C GLY A 133 -7.18 11.33 -8.36
N TRP A 134 -6.58 10.52 -7.49
CA TRP A 134 -6.99 10.39 -6.09
C TRP A 134 -6.32 11.41 -5.19
N ARG A 135 -7.08 11.93 -4.22
CA ARG A 135 -6.57 12.77 -3.13
C ARG A 135 -7.20 12.38 -1.81
N CYS A 136 -6.64 12.86 -0.70
CA CYS A 136 -7.27 12.70 0.60
C CYS A 136 -8.60 13.45 0.68
N ALA A 137 -9.59 12.82 1.28
CA ALA A 137 -10.88 13.43 1.57
C ALA A 137 -10.75 14.48 2.68
N ARG A 138 -11.79 15.30 2.85
CA ARG A 138 -11.83 16.30 3.93
C ARG A 138 -11.65 15.62 5.29
N GLY A 139 -10.76 16.17 6.12
CA GLY A 139 -10.39 15.61 7.43
C GLY A 139 -9.31 14.54 7.37
N TYR A 140 -8.67 14.34 6.22
CA TYR A 140 -7.55 13.43 6.03
C TYR A 140 -6.40 14.17 5.33
N ALA A 141 -5.16 13.78 5.60
CA ALA A 141 -3.97 14.30 4.94
C ALA A 141 -2.98 13.16 4.64
N GLY A 142 -2.04 13.44 3.72
CA GLY A 142 -1.01 12.51 3.27
C GLY A 142 -0.91 12.40 1.75
N GLU A 143 0.01 11.55 1.29
CA GLU A 143 0.24 11.27 -0.13
C GLU A 143 -0.53 10.02 -0.54
N VAL A 144 -1.45 10.13 -1.51
CA VAL A 144 -2.22 8.97 -1.97
C VAL A 144 -1.37 8.05 -2.83
N ARG A 145 -1.36 6.77 -2.48
CA ARG A 145 -0.79 5.70 -3.32
C ARG A 145 -1.90 4.77 -3.76
N GLN A 146 -1.95 4.52 -5.07
CA GLN A 146 -2.89 3.61 -5.69
C GLN A 146 -2.16 2.33 -6.11
N SER A 147 -2.71 1.18 -5.72
CA SER A 147 -2.34 -0.12 -6.26
C SER A 147 -3.58 -0.95 -6.56
N CYS A 148 -3.43 -1.93 -7.44
CA CYS A 148 -4.45 -2.95 -7.69
C CYS A 148 -3.95 -4.26 -7.10
N HIS A 149 -4.72 -4.84 -6.18
CA HIS A 149 -4.41 -6.14 -5.59
C HIS A 149 -5.33 -7.19 -6.18
N ALA A 150 -4.77 -8.34 -6.55
CA ALA A 150 -5.55 -9.54 -6.80
C ALA A 150 -5.96 -10.12 -5.44
N ALA A 151 -7.24 -10.50 -5.31
CA ALA A 151 -7.72 -11.33 -4.21
C ALA A 151 -6.99 -12.69 -4.21
N GLU A 152 -6.97 -13.38 -3.07
CA GLU A 152 -6.30 -14.69 -2.92
C GLU A 152 -6.81 -15.73 -3.92
N ASP A 153 -8.08 -15.64 -4.32
CA ASP A 153 -8.69 -16.52 -5.32
C ASP A 153 -8.39 -16.09 -6.78
N CYS A 154 -7.56 -15.05 -6.98
CA CYS A 154 -7.09 -14.52 -8.27
C CYS A 154 -8.18 -14.15 -9.31
N CYS A 155 -9.46 -14.18 -8.91
CA CYS A 155 -10.61 -13.91 -9.77
C CYS A 155 -11.13 -12.48 -9.65
N GLU A 156 -10.77 -11.78 -8.58
CA GLU A 156 -11.17 -10.40 -8.33
C GLU A 156 -9.93 -9.54 -8.11
N SER A 157 -9.89 -8.37 -8.73
CA SER A 157 -8.96 -7.32 -8.33
C SER A 157 -9.74 -6.23 -7.63
N PHE A 158 -9.14 -5.64 -6.60
CA PHE A 158 -9.71 -4.51 -5.89
C PHE A 158 -8.73 -3.33 -5.85
N LEU A 159 -9.30 -2.14 -5.90
CA LEU A 159 -8.55 -0.91 -5.73
C LEU A 159 -8.07 -0.82 -4.27
N ARG A 160 -6.77 -0.69 -4.07
CA ARG A 160 -6.19 -0.38 -2.78
C ARG A 160 -5.65 1.05 -2.82
N LEU A 161 -6.13 1.87 -1.90
CA LEU A 161 -5.64 3.22 -1.68
C LEU A 161 -4.95 3.26 -0.32
N GLU A 162 -3.77 3.86 -0.30
CA GLU A 162 -2.97 4.03 0.91
C GLU A 162 -2.49 5.48 1.05
N GLY A 163 -2.06 5.83 2.25
CA GLY A 163 -1.35 7.07 2.54
C GLY A 163 -2.18 8.21 3.12
N CYS A 164 -3.51 8.19 2.97
CA CYS A 164 -4.37 9.15 3.68
C CYS A 164 -4.62 8.69 5.11
N ARG A 165 -4.38 9.59 6.07
CA ARG A 165 -4.66 9.37 7.49
C ARG A 165 -5.53 10.50 8.03
N PRO A 166 -6.39 10.24 9.03
CA PRO A 166 -7.18 11.30 9.66
C PRO A 166 -6.27 12.41 10.18
N VAL A 167 -6.63 13.67 9.94
CA VAL A 167 -5.95 14.79 10.59
C VAL A 167 -6.34 14.82 12.06
N VAL A 168 -5.37 15.11 12.93
CA VAL A 168 -5.52 15.11 14.38
C VAL A 168 -5.00 16.40 14.98
N GLY A 169 -5.62 16.85 16.06
CA GLY A 169 -5.16 18.01 16.82
C GLY A 169 -3.79 17.78 17.47
N CYS A 170 -3.13 18.87 17.82
CA CYS A 170 -1.84 18.82 18.51
C CYS A 170 -2.03 18.76 20.03
N LYS A 171 -1.05 18.17 20.72
CA LYS A 171 -0.99 18.19 22.19
C LYS A 171 -0.28 19.45 22.68
N LEU A 172 -0.69 19.90 23.85
CA LEU A 172 0.02 20.95 24.58
C LEU A 172 1.42 20.44 24.98
N PRO A 173 2.48 21.26 24.79
CA PRO A 173 3.81 20.96 25.31
C PRO A 173 3.81 21.04 26.84
N GLU A 174 4.79 20.38 27.47
CA GLU A 174 5.09 20.59 28.88
C GLU A 174 5.58 22.02 29.08
N HIS A 175 5.02 22.72 30.05
CA HIS A 175 5.29 24.13 30.32
C HIS A 175 5.12 24.42 31.81
N ASP A 176 5.73 25.52 32.27
CA ASP A 176 5.48 26.01 33.62
C ASP A 176 4.12 26.71 33.67
N ALA A 177 3.13 26.02 34.26
CA ALA A 177 1.78 26.54 34.45
C ALA A 177 1.70 27.74 35.42
N CYS A 178 2.77 28.07 36.13
CA CYS A 178 2.87 29.30 36.92
C CYS A 178 3.27 30.51 36.07
N GLU A 179 4.05 30.30 35.01
CA GLU A 179 4.59 31.36 34.16
C GLU A 179 3.74 31.60 32.90
N LEU A 180 3.23 30.53 32.28
CA LEU A 180 2.57 30.57 30.98
C LEU A 180 1.09 30.14 31.08
N ASP A 181 0.24 30.79 30.28
CA ASP A 181 -1.16 30.45 30.09
C ASP A 181 -1.41 29.94 28.67
N PHE A 182 -1.74 28.65 28.58
CA PHE A 182 -2.13 27.96 27.34
C PHE A 182 -3.65 27.73 27.26
N SER A 183 -4.44 28.51 27.99
CA SER A 183 -5.89 28.34 28.07
C SER A 183 -6.57 28.36 26.69
N ASP A 184 -6.12 29.23 25.79
CA ASP A 184 -6.63 29.33 24.41
C ASP A 184 -6.13 28.21 23.49
N CYS A 185 -5.15 27.42 23.93
CA CYS A 185 -4.55 26.33 23.19
C CYS A 185 -5.10 24.94 23.58
N MET A 186 -6.17 24.89 24.37
CA MET A 186 -6.83 23.64 24.74
C MET A 186 -7.65 23.09 23.56
N ASN A 187 -7.36 21.85 23.14
CA ASN A 187 -8.05 21.15 22.04
C ASN A 187 -7.88 21.77 20.64
N ILE A 188 -6.71 22.34 20.35
CA ILE A 188 -6.35 22.87 19.03
C ILE A 188 -6.47 21.79 17.95
N SER A 189 -7.30 22.05 16.94
CA SER A 189 -7.44 21.20 15.76
C SER A 189 -6.25 21.37 14.82
N SER A 190 -6.10 20.45 13.87
CA SER A 190 -5.07 20.57 12.83
C SER A 190 -5.30 21.85 12.01
N GLY A 191 -4.28 22.69 11.89
CA GLY A 191 -4.30 23.95 11.13
C GLY A 191 -4.76 25.18 11.91
N GLU A 192 -5.11 25.00 13.19
CA GLU A 192 -5.48 26.11 14.08
C GLU A 192 -4.25 26.70 14.78
N GLU A 193 -4.39 27.97 15.14
CA GLU A 193 -3.43 28.75 15.92
C GLU A 193 -4.08 29.30 17.18
N CYS A 194 -3.28 29.54 18.21
CA CYS A 194 -3.71 30.10 19.48
C CYS A 194 -2.63 30.99 20.10
N GLU A 195 -3.07 31.89 20.98
CA GLU A 195 -2.21 32.79 21.72
C GLU A 195 -1.72 32.12 23.02
N VAL A 196 -0.44 32.31 23.33
CA VAL A 196 0.19 31.93 24.60
C VAL A 196 0.54 33.21 25.36
N ARG A 197 0.04 33.33 26.59
CA ARG A 197 0.19 34.54 27.40
C ARG A 197 1.06 34.28 28.62
N CYS A 198 1.67 35.33 29.15
CA CYS A 198 2.27 35.28 30.48
C CYS A 198 1.17 35.31 31.55
N ARG A 199 1.24 34.44 32.56
CA ARG A 199 0.37 34.51 33.73
C ARG A 199 0.82 35.61 34.67
N ALA A 200 -0.13 36.29 35.32
CA ALA A 200 0.20 37.22 36.38
C ALA A 200 0.99 36.48 37.50
N PRO A 201 2.05 37.09 38.07
CA PRO A 201 2.47 38.49 37.94
C PRO A 201 3.46 38.77 36.80
N PHE A 202 3.72 37.81 35.92
CA PHE A 202 4.62 38.00 34.80
C PHE A 202 3.97 38.90 33.74
N THR A 203 4.75 39.85 33.23
CA THR A 203 4.34 40.74 32.15
C THR A 203 5.13 40.40 30.89
N GLN A 204 4.44 40.46 29.76
CA GLN A 204 5.01 40.22 28.45
C GLN A 204 5.82 41.45 27.99
N LEU A 205 7.12 41.26 27.73
CA LEU A 205 8.01 42.37 27.38
C LEU A 205 7.91 42.78 25.90
N ARG A 206 7.83 41.82 24.98
CA ARG A 206 7.69 42.04 23.52
C ARG A 206 7.06 40.83 22.84
N GLY A 207 6.09 41.10 21.97
CA GLY A 207 5.46 40.10 21.09
C GLY A 207 4.58 39.11 21.83
N GLY A 208 3.36 38.88 21.32
CA GLY A 208 2.50 37.75 21.72
C GLY A 208 3.25 36.43 21.58
N GLY A 209 3.04 35.47 22.50
CA GLY A 209 3.43 34.08 22.24
C GLY A 209 2.38 33.49 21.32
N TRP A 210 2.79 32.76 20.29
CA TRP A 210 1.86 32.08 19.38
C TRP A 210 2.22 30.61 19.28
N ALA A 211 1.18 29.78 19.22
CA ALA A 211 1.28 28.36 19.00
C ALA A 211 0.40 27.96 17.81
N GLN A 212 0.88 27.02 17.00
CA GLN A 212 0.19 26.52 15.83
C GLN A 212 0.24 25.00 15.76
N CYS A 213 -0.82 24.39 15.26
CA CYS A 213 -0.82 23.00 14.86
C CYS A 213 -0.77 22.91 13.33
N ALA A 214 0.13 22.09 12.79
CA ALA A 214 0.21 21.91 11.34
C ALA A 214 -1.15 21.45 10.76
N ALA A 215 -1.56 22.02 9.62
CA ALA A 215 -2.84 21.74 8.94
C ALA A 215 -2.98 20.30 8.41
N GLU A 216 -1.86 19.61 8.26
CA GLU A 216 -1.79 18.22 7.79
C GLU A 216 -1.23 17.30 8.88
N ASN A 217 -1.45 17.64 10.15
CA ASN A 217 -0.98 16.82 11.24
C ASN A 217 -1.74 15.48 11.27
N THR A 218 -1.05 14.39 10.99
CA THR A 218 -1.59 13.02 11.09
C THR A 218 -0.92 12.21 12.21
N GLU A 219 -0.03 12.86 12.97
CA GLU A 219 0.76 12.24 14.03
C GLU A 219 0.07 12.40 15.38
N LEU A 220 -0.40 11.28 15.94
CA LEU A 220 -0.99 11.26 17.27
C LEU A 220 0.05 11.68 18.31
N GLY A 221 -0.27 12.75 19.05
CA GLY A 221 0.58 13.24 20.13
C GLY A 221 1.67 14.21 19.72
N LYS A 222 1.72 14.64 18.44
CA LYS A 222 2.56 15.75 18.03
C LYS A 222 2.25 16.99 18.88
N LEU A 223 3.30 17.61 19.39
CA LEU A 223 3.18 18.83 20.19
C LEU A 223 2.89 20.03 19.28
N LEU A 224 2.26 21.07 19.85
CA LEU A 224 2.16 22.37 19.19
C LEU A 224 3.56 22.91 18.87
N ASP A 225 3.69 23.48 17.68
CA ASP A 225 4.83 24.31 17.33
C ASP A 225 4.55 25.71 17.89
N TRP A 226 5.42 26.20 18.76
CA TRP A 226 5.14 27.45 19.49
C TRP A 226 6.42 28.23 19.80
N GLU A 227 6.26 29.53 19.93
CA GLU A 227 7.33 30.44 20.34
C GLU A 227 7.03 30.97 21.75
N SER A 228 7.98 30.78 22.67
CA SER A 228 7.81 31.21 24.06
C SER A 228 7.85 32.72 24.17
N PRO A 229 6.81 33.36 24.77
CA PRO A 229 6.88 34.77 25.06
C PRO A 229 7.92 35.06 26.13
N SER A 230 8.50 36.26 26.09
CA SER A 230 9.41 36.73 27.14
C SER A 230 8.61 37.24 28.33
N CYS A 231 8.47 36.40 29.34
CA CYS A 231 7.77 36.69 30.59
C CYS A 231 8.74 37.17 31.66
N GLN A 232 8.50 38.34 32.25
CA GLN A 232 9.30 38.86 33.36
C GLN A 232 8.44 39.54 34.41
N ILE A 233 8.84 39.41 35.67
CA ILE A 233 8.25 40.18 36.77
C ILE A 233 8.89 41.58 36.73
N LEU A 234 8.12 42.57 36.29
CA LEU A 234 8.60 43.96 36.18
C LEU A 234 8.75 44.65 37.54
N ALA A 235 7.96 44.24 38.52
CA ALA A 235 7.99 44.77 39.88
C ALA A 235 7.58 43.69 40.87
N CYS A 236 8.38 43.49 41.91
CA CYS A 236 7.94 42.76 43.10
C CYS A 236 7.36 43.77 44.07
N GLU A 237 6.13 43.54 44.53
CA GLU A 237 5.62 44.29 45.68
C GLU A 237 6.52 43.99 46.88
N ARG A 238 7.06 45.06 47.48
CA ARG A 238 7.76 44.94 48.75
C ARG A 238 6.77 44.34 49.76
N PRO A 239 7.13 43.26 50.49
CA PRO A 239 6.25 42.73 51.51
C PRO A 239 5.86 43.82 52.53
N ALA A 240 4.65 43.73 53.09
CA ALA A 240 4.18 44.74 54.04
C ALA A 240 5.02 44.76 55.33
N GLU A 241 5.56 43.60 55.73
CA GLU A 241 6.45 43.44 56.89
C GLU A 241 7.74 42.73 56.45
N PRO A 242 8.91 43.16 56.96
CA PRO A 242 10.17 42.54 56.60
C PRO A 242 10.22 41.12 57.16
N PRO A 243 10.86 40.16 56.46
CA PRO A 243 11.06 38.82 57.01
C PRO A 243 11.72 38.90 58.40
N ALA A 244 11.45 37.91 59.26
CA ALA A 244 12.02 37.89 60.61
C ALA A 244 13.55 38.06 60.57
N GLY A 245 14.06 39.07 61.29
CA GLY A 245 15.48 39.42 61.29
C GLY A 245 15.89 40.51 60.28
N TYR A 246 14.97 41.04 59.48
CA TYR A 246 15.19 42.17 58.57
C TYR A 246 14.45 43.42 59.07
N VAL A 247 14.98 44.60 58.73
CA VAL A 247 14.34 45.90 59.04
C VAL A 247 14.31 46.71 57.74
N TYR A 248 13.15 47.28 57.38
CA TYR A 248 13.05 48.15 56.20
C TYR A 248 13.73 49.48 56.46
N ASN A 249 15.02 49.58 56.14
CA ASN A 249 15.79 50.81 56.30
C ASN A 249 15.68 51.70 55.06
N GLY A 250 14.46 52.20 54.84
CA GLY A 250 14.21 53.45 54.14
C GLY A 250 14.59 53.62 52.67
N LEU A 251 15.40 52.76 52.00
CA LEU A 251 15.57 52.71 50.53
C LEU A 251 16.51 51.59 49.99
N ALA A 252 17.20 50.79 50.80
CA ALA A 252 17.92 49.59 50.33
C ALA A 252 18.03 48.54 51.45
N GLU A 253 17.92 47.25 51.08
CA GLU A 253 18.04 46.12 51.99
C GLU A 253 19.50 45.95 52.45
N GLU A 254 19.89 46.61 53.53
CA GLU A 254 21.07 46.20 54.28
C GLU A 254 20.68 45.06 55.23
N CYS A 255 21.36 43.91 55.12
CA CYS A 255 21.27 42.84 56.11
C CYS A 255 21.41 43.47 57.50
N ALA A 256 20.45 43.21 58.40
CA ALA A 256 20.53 43.61 59.78
C ALA A 256 21.73 42.90 60.41
N THR A 257 22.90 43.51 60.29
CA THR A 257 24.09 43.06 60.97
C THR A 257 23.75 43.09 62.46
N LEU A 258 24.22 42.06 63.17
CA LEU A 258 24.09 41.84 64.62
C LEU A 258 24.50 43.03 65.52
N ALA A 259 24.87 44.19 64.96
CA ALA A 259 25.22 45.44 65.64
C ALA A 259 24.07 46.01 66.49
N ALA A 260 22.80 45.79 66.13
CA ALA A 260 21.68 46.30 66.93
C ALA A 260 21.49 45.54 68.27
N ARG A 261 22.06 44.34 68.42
CA ARG A 261 22.04 43.62 69.72
C ARG A 261 23.11 44.11 70.70
N TRP A 262 24.12 44.87 70.25
CA TRP A 262 25.17 45.38 71.13
C TRP A 262 24.89 46.78 71.69
N ALA A 263 24.08 47.60 71.01
CA ALA A 263 23.71 48.93 71.52
C ALA A 263 22.78 48.88 72.76
N ALA A 264 22.03 47.79 72.95
CA ALA A 264 21.23 47.58 74.16
C ALA A 264 22.04 47.00 75.35
N VAL A 265 23.22 46.42 75.09
CA VAL A 265 24.09 45.88 76.16
C VAL A 265 25.05 46.95 76.69
N SER A 266 25.50 47.90 75.85
CA SER A 266 26.41 48.97 76.27
C SER A 266 25.75 50.12 77.06
N ALA A 267 24.42 50.25 77.04
CA ALA A 267 23.70 51.21 77.90
C ALA A 267 23.42 50.67 79.33
N GLY A 268 23.64 49.38 79.58
CA GLY A 268 23.36 48.73 80.88
C GLY A 268 24.57 48.62 81.83
N TRP A 269 25.77 49.04 81.43
CA TRP A 269 27.02 48.84 82.19
C TRP A 269 27.60 50.13 82.80
N SER A 270 26.80 51.19 82.98
CA SER A 270 27.22 52.42 83.71
C SER A 270 26.76 52.48 85.17
N HIS A 271 26.12 51.44 85.70
CA HIS A 271 25.77 51.34 87.12
C HIS A 271 26.16 49.97 87.65
N ILE A 272 27.41 49.79 88.08
CA ILE A 272 27.89 48.92 89.18
C ILE A 272 29.43 49.05 89.16
N ALA A 273 29.96 50.04 89.87
CA ALA A 273 31.37 50.07 90.33
C ALA A 273 31.55 51.17 91.39
N HIS A 274 30.79 51.09 92.48
CA HIS A 274 31.13 51.70 93.76
C HIS A 274 30.56 50.81 94.85
N LEU A 275 31.42 49.97 95.45
CA LEU A 275 31.36 49.40 96.79
C LEU A 275 32.42 48.29 96.86
N GLY A 276 33.46 48.50 97.68
CA GLY A 276 34.56 47.56 97.94
C GLY A 276 35.90 48.25 97.98
#